data_AF-A0A352JP89-F1
#
_entry.id   AF-A0A352JP89-F1
#
_cell.length_a   1.000
_cell.length_b   1.000
_cell.length_c   1.000
_cell.angle_alpha   90.00
_cell.angle_beta   90.00
_cell.angle_gamma   90.00
#
_symmetry.space_group_name_H-M   'P 1'
#
loop_
_entity.id
_entity.type
_entity.pdbx_description
1 polymer ?
#
loop_
_entity_poly.entity_id
_entity_poly.type
_entity_poly.pdbx_seq_one_letter_code
_entity_poly.pdbx_strand_id
1 'polypeptide(L)'
;MGELPDAADYGDKGSNTIGNVARMLGGLNMPNLQKMGLGNIIDIEGVPPAANPMMSYGKMAQGSAGKDSTVGHWEHFGIITKQPFPTYPNGFPPEIISEFEKRTGRKA
;
A
#
# COMPACT_ATOMS: atom_id res chain seq x y z
N MET A 1 -6.02 -1.39 -4.09
CA MET A 1 -7.44 -1.50 -4.50
C MET A 1 -7.95 -2.85 -4.01
N GLY A 2 -8.18 -2.99 -2.71
CA GLY A 2 -8.26 -4.32 -2.08
C GLY A 2 -6.89 -5.00 -1.93
N GLU A 3 -6.93 -6.17 -1.31
CA GLU A 3 -5.80 -7.05 -1.08
C GLU A 3 -5.20 -7.61 -2.38
N LEU A 4 -3.90 -7.89 -2.37
CA LEU A 4 -3.23 -8.66 -3.43
C LEU A 4 -3.30 -10.18 -3.13
N PRO A 5 -3.05 -11.05 -4.12
CA PRO A 5 -3.08 -12.50 -3.91
C PRO A 5 -2.14 -13.01 -2.81
N ASP A 6 -1.05 -12.29 -2.55
CA ASP A 6 -0.02 -12.57 -1.55
C ASP A 6 -0.24 -11.83 -0.21
N ALA A 7 -1.37 -11.14 -0.02
CA ALA A 7 -1.63 -10.34 1.18
C ALA A 7 -1.54 -11.15 2.49
N ALA A 8 -1.78 -12.46 2.44
CA ALA A 8 -1.62 -13.36 3.58
C ALA A 8 -0.17 -13.39 4.11
N ASP A 9 0.82 -13.31 3.23
CA ASP A 9 2.25 -13.32 3.59
C ASP A 9 2.65 -12.06 4.36
N TYR A 10 1.85 -11.00 4.24
CA TYR A 10 2.03 -9.71 4.90
C TYR A 10 1.11 -9.48 6.09
N GLY A 11 0.25 -10.45 6.43
CA GLY A 11 -0.77 -10.31 7.47
C GLY A 11 -1.91 -9.37 7.11
N ASP A 12 -2.11 -9.06 5.82
CA ASP A 12 -3.03 -8.03 5.34
C ASP A 12 -4.30 -8.61 4.68
N LYS A 13 -4.64 -9.87 5.00
CA LYS A 13 -5.85 -10.51 4.46
C LYS A 13 -7.12 -9.72 4.83
N GLY A 14 -7.96 -9.46 3.85
CA GLY A 14 -9.18 -8.66 3.95
C GLY A 14 -8.96 -7.15 3.85
N SER A 15 -7.72 -6.69 3.64
CA SER A 15 -7.43 -5.26 3.51
C SER A 15 -8.08 -4.67 2.24
N ASN A 16 -8.75 -3.53 2.40
CA ASN A 16 -9.26 -2.75 1.28
C ASN A 16 -9.42 -1.29 1.72
N THR A 17 -8.36 -0.48 1.57
CA THR A 17 -8.35 0.89 2.10
C THR A 17 -9.55 1.73 1.63
N ILE A 18 -9.74 1.91 0.32
CA ILE A 18 -10.81 2.76 -0.21
C ILE A 18 -12.20 2.16 0.02
N GLY A 19 -12.35 0.83 -0.11
CA GLY A 19 -13.62 0.15 0.13
C GLY A 19 -14.03 0.20 1.62
N ASN A 20 -13.08 0.05 2.55
CA ASN A 20 -13.33 0.15 3.98
C ASN A 20 -13.71 1.58 4.37
N VAL A 21 -13.01 2.58 3.83
CA VAL A 21 -13.33 3.99 4.06
C VAL A 21 -14.72 4.33 3.50
N ALA A 22 -15.07 3.84 2.31
CA ALA A 22 -16.40 4.02 1.73
C ALA A 22 -17.51 3.45 2.62
N ARG A 23 -17.35 2.20 3.07
CA ARG A 23 -18.32 1.54 3.97
C ARG A 23 -18.47 2.28 5.30
N MET A 24 -17.36 2.72 5.89
CA MET A 24 -17.38 3.44 7.17
C MET A 24 -18.13 4.77 7.07
N LEU A 25 -18.07 5.44 5.92
CA LEU A 25 -18.67 6.75 5.70
C LEU A 25 -20.09 6.70 5.10
N GLY A 26 -20.62 5.50 4.79
CA GLY A 26 -21.90 5.36 4.08
C GLY A 26 -21.82 5.82 2.61
N GLY A 27 -20.64 5.69 2.02
CA GLY A 27 -20.32 6.10 0.65
C GLY A 27 -19.36 7.29 0.56
N LEU A 28 -18.61 7.34 -0.54
CA LEU A 28 -17.70 8.43 -0.88
C LEU A 28 -18.28 9.30 -1.99
N ASN A 29 -18.16 10.62 -1.86
CA ASN A 29 -18.52 11.56 -2.91
C ASN A 29 -17.27 11.92 -3.75
N MET A 30 -17.02 11.15 -4.81
CA MET A 30 -15.85 11.36 -5.69
C MET A 30 -16.24 11.51 -7.17
N PRO A 31 -17.07 12.51 -7.54
CA PRO A 31 -17.67 12.60 -8.88
C PRO A 31 -16.63 12.76 -9.99
N ASN A 32 -15.49 13.39 -9.70
CA ASN A 32 -14.41 13.56 -10.67
C ASN A 32 -13.68 12.22 -10.90
N LEU A 33 -13.33 11.49 -9.84
CA LEU A 33 -12.67 10.19 -9.97
C LEU A 33 -13.61 9.14 -10.57
N GLN A 34 -14.91 9.23 -10.29
CA GLN A 34 -15.93 8.44 -10.95
C GLN A 34 -15.89 8.64 -12.46
N LYS A 35 -15.96 9.90 -12.93
CA LYS A 35 -15.87 10.24 -14.37
C LYS A 35 -14.57 9.73 -15.01
N MET A 36 -13.48 9.67 -14.24
CA MET A 36 -12.19 9.14 -14.69
C MET A 36 -12.14 7.61 -14.74
N GLY A 37 -13.12 6.90 -14.17
CA GLY A 37 -13.22 5.44 -14.20
C GLY A 37 -12.86 4.74 -12.89
N LEU A 38 -12.74 5.46 -11.76
CA LEU A 38 -12.38 4.85 -10.47
C LEU A 38 -13.33 3.72 -10.06
N GLY A 39 -14.65 3.97 -10.17
CA GLY A 39 -15.69 2.98 -9.87
C GLY A 39 -15.73 1.80 -10.83
N ASN A 40 -15.02 1.87 -11.96
CA ASN A 40 -14.90 0.76 -12.90
C ASN A 40 -13.79 -0.24 -12.51
N ILE A 41 -12.93 0.11 -11.53
CA ILE A 41 -11.80 -0.75 -11.11
C ILE A 41 -12.26 -1.79 -10.08
N ILE A 42 -13.01 -1.35 -9.06
CA ILE A 42 -13.61 -2.17 -8.00
C ILE A 42 -14.88 -1.49 -7.50
N ASP A 43 -15.74 -2.23 -6.81
CA ASP A 43 -16.91 -1.67 -6.13
C ASP A 43 -16.50 -0.74 -4.99
N ILE A 44 -16.99 0.51 -5.04
CA ILE A 44 -16.77 1.55 -4.03
C ILE A 44 -18.12 2.21 -3.76
N GLU A 45 -18.60 2.11 -2.53
CA GLU A 45 -19.87 2.73 -2.12
C GLU A 45 -19.84 4.26 -2.38
N GLY A 46 -20.86 4.79 -3.04
CA GLY A 46 -20.92 6.20 -3.46
C GLY A 46 -20.17 6.55 -4.76
N VAL A 47 -19.41 5.63 -5.35
CA VAL A 47 -18.66 5.86 -6.60
C VAL A 47 -19.01 4.78 -7.64
N PRO A 48 -20.20 4.85 -8.27
CA PRO A 48 -20.62 3.83 -9.23
C PRO A 48 -19.79 3.87 -10.51
N PRO A 49 -19.69 2.76 -11.27
CA PRO A 49 -18.98 2.73 -12.56
C PRO A 49 -19.46 3.83 -13.52
N ALA A 50 -18.54 4.45 -14.26
CA ALA A 50 -18.87 5.36 -15.34
C ALA A 50 -19.11 4.56 -16.63
N ALA A 51 -20.21 4.84 -17.33
CA ALA A 51 -20.54 4.20 -18.61
C ALA A 51 -19.53 4.56 -19.72
N ASN A 52 -19.07 5.82 -19.74
CA ASN A 52 -18.06 6.34 -20.67
C ASN A 52 -16.96 7.05 -19.87
N PRO A 53 -15.97 6.32 -19.32
CA PRO A 53 -14.92 6.91 -18.51
C PRO A 53 -14.00 7.80 -19.35
N MET A 54 -13.60 8.94 -18.79
CA MET A 54 -12.74 9.95 -19.46
C MET A 54 -11.29 9.48 -19.65
N MET A 55 -10.87 8.46 -18.91
CA MET A 55 -9.49 7.96 -18.90
C MET A 55 -9.47 6.43 -18.92
N SER A 56 -8.30 5.88 -19.25
CA SER A 56 -8.02 4.46 -19.03
C SER A 56 -7.90 4.20 -17.54
N TYR A 57 -8.37 3.02 -17.10
CA TYR A 57 -8.39 2.62 -15.71
C TYR A 57 -7.90 1.19 -15.56
N GLY A 58 -7.43 0.86 -14.37
CA GLY A 58 -6.92 -0.46 -14.03
C GLY A 58 -6.39 -0.50 -12.60
N LYS A 59 -5.85 -1.65 -12.21
CA LYS A 59 -5.11 -1.81 -10.96
C LYS A 59 -3.77 -2.45 -11.23
N MET A 60 -2.77 -2.08 -10.45
CA MET A 60 -1.44 -2.68 -10.50
C MET A 60 -1.30 -3.69 -9.36
N ALA A 61 -0.53 -4.74 -9.61
CA ALA A 61 -0.09 -5.68 -8.58
C ALA A 61 1.40 -5.44 -8.37
N GLN A 62 1.81 -5.29 -7.12
CA GLN A 62 3.20 -5.06 -6.77
C GLN A 62 4.01 -6.34 -7.01
N GLY A 63 5.14 -6.22 -7.70
CA GLY A 63 6.05 -7.33 -8.02
C GLY A 63 7.25 -7.44 -7.07
N SER A 64 7.57 -6.38 -6.33
CA SER A 64 8.62 -6.36 -5.33
C SER A 64 8.17 -6.96 -4.01
N ALA A 65 9.10 -7.59 -3.30
CA ALA A 65 8.92 -8.01 -1.92
C ALA A 65 9.05 -6.80 -0.98
N GLY A 66 7.92 -6.40 -0.38
CA GLY A 66 7.87 -5.31 0.60
C GLY A 66 6.69 -4.38 0.34
N LYS A 67 6.16 -3.78 1.41
CA LYS A 67 4.99 -2.89 1.36
C LYS A 67 5.28 -1.47 1.86
N ASP A 68 6.56 -1.11 1.97
CA ASP A 68 6.97 0.23 2.36
C ASP A 68 6.99 1.20 1.17
N SER A 69 6.95 2.50 1.47
CA SER A 69 6.92 3.56 0.47
C SER A 69 8.12 3.54 -0.47
N THR A 70 9.31 3.18 0.01
CA THR A 70 10.53 3.20 -0.80
C THR A 70 10.45 2.14 -1.90
N VAL A 71 10.13 0.91 -1.52
CA VAL A 71 9.99 -0.21 -2.46
C VAL A 71 8.92 0.09 -3.51
N GLY A 72 7.75 0.60 -3.10
CA GLY A 72 6.70 0.96 -4.04
C GLY A 72 7.12 2.05 -5.04
N HIS A 73 7.85 3.07 -4.61
CA HIS A 73 8.34 4.12 -5.52
C HIS A 73 9.44 3.60 -6.45
N TRP A 74 10.36 2.77 -5.96
CA TRP A 74 11.40 2.17 -6.79
C TRP A 74 10.83 1.31 -7.92
N GLU A 75 9.77 0.56 -7.63
CA GLU A 75 9.09 -0.26 -8.64
C GLU A 75 8.42 0.58 -9.73
N HIS A 76 7.84 1.74 -9.39
CA HIS A 76 7.33 2.68 -10.40
C HIS A 76 8.41 3.16 -11.38
N PHE A 77 9.67 3.18 -10.96
CA PHE A 77 10.82 3.55 -11.80
C PHE A 77 11.58 2.32 -12.35
N GLY A 78 10.98 1.13 -12.29
CA GLY A 78 11.48 -0.09 -12.93
C GLY A 78 12.45 -0.91 -12.08
N ILE A 79 12.56 -0.66 -10.78
CA ILE A 79 13.44 -1.41 -9.88
C ILE A 79 12.63 -2.43 -9.09
N ILE A 80 12.94 -3.72 -9.26
CA ILE A 80 12.33 -4.81 -8.50
C ILE A 80 13.17 -5.14 -7.26
N THR A 81 12.59 -4.91 -6.08
CA THR A 81 13.22 -5.25 -4.81
C THR A 81 12.81 -6.66 -4.39
N LYS A 82 13.75 -7.61 -4.38
CA LYS A 82 13.44 -9.01 -4.00
C LYS A 82 13.49 -9.28 -2.50
N GLN A 83 14.11 -8.39 -1.73
CA GLN A 83 14.31 -8.54 -0.29
C GLN A 83 13.68 -7.33 0.41
N PRO A 84 12.67 -7.53 1.28
CA PRO A 84 12.01 -6.42 1.94
C PRO A 84 12.96 -5.77 2.96
N PHE A 85 12.78 -4.47 3.20
CA PHE A 85 13.45 -3.80 4.30
C PHE A 85 12.90 -4.28 5.65
N PRO A 86 13.75 -4.41 6.69
CA PRO A 86 13.30 -4.81 8.01
C PRO A 86 12.39 -3.73 8.63
N THR A 87 11.37 -4.17 9.37
CA THR A 87 10.56 -3.30 10.22
C THR A 87 10.87 -3.57 11.69
N TYR A 88 10.68 -2.55 12.53
CA TYR A 88 11.05 -2.58 13.95
C TYR A 88 9.89 -2.13 14.84
N PRO A 89 8.73 -2.84 14.83
CA PRO A 89 7.55 -2.42 15.60
C PRO A 89 7.79 -2.36 17.11
N ASN A 90 8.79 -3.10 17.61
CA ASN A 90 9.18 -3.16 19.01
C ASN A 90 10.56 -2.54 19.28
N GLY A 91 11.03 -1.66 18.37
CA GLY A 91 12.37 -1.08 18.44
C GLY A 91 13.45 -1.94 17.78
N PHE A 92 14.67 -1.39 17.72
CA PHE A 92 15.81 -2.07 17.10
C PHE A 92 16.33 -3.23 17.96
N PRO A 93 16.82 -4.32 17.36
CA PRO A 93 17.44 -5.42 18.06
C PRO A 93 18.66 -4.99 18.89
N PRO A 94 18.94 -5.67 20.03
CA PRO A 94 20.08 -5.36 20.88
C PRO A 94 21.42 -5.34 20.15
N GLU A 95 21.61 -6.17 19.14
CA GLU A 95 22.84 -6.22 18.35
C GLU A 95 23.07 -4.94 17.52
N ILE A 96 22.00 -4.32 17.01
CA ILE A 96 22.08 -3.05 16.28
C ILE A 96 22.40 -1.92 17.25
N ILE A 97 21.69 -1.86 18.38
CA ILE A 97 21.91 -0.83 19.40
C ILE A 97 23.31 -0.95 20.01
N SER A 98 23.74 -2.15 20.40
CA SER A 98 25.06 -2.38 21.01
C SER A 98 26.21 -1.95 20.08
N GLU A 99 26.10 -2.25 18.79
CA GLU A 99 27.11 -1.84 17.82
C GLU A 99 27.09 -0.32 17.59
N PHE A 100 25.91 0.31 17.60
CA PHE A 100 25.77 1.76 17.52
C PHE A 100 26.40 2.45 18.75
N GLU A 101 26.14 1.98 19.97
CA GLU A 101 26.74 2.51 21.20
C GLU A 101 28.26 2.41 21.18
N LYS A 102 28.79 1.24 20.77
CA LYS A 102 30.24 0.98 20.66
C LYS A 102 30.92 1.96 19.69
N ARG A 103 30.30 2.24 18.54
CA ARG A 103 30.89 3.14 17.52
C ARG A 103 30.80 4.62 17.89
N THR A 104 29.76 5.00 18.63
CA THR A 104 29.49 6.40 18.98
C THR A 104 30.07 6.79 20.33
N GLY A 105 30.38 5.82 21.20
CA GLY A 105 30.81 6.06 22.58
C GLY A 105 29.69 6.62 23.46
N ARG A 106 28.42 6.48 23.05
CA ARG A 106 27.24 6.99 23.77
C ARG A 106 26.25 5.87 24.02
N LYS A 107 25.63 5.86 25.20
CA LYS A 107 24.52 4.94 25.52
C LYS A 107 23.21 5.43 24.92
N ALA A 108 22.39 4.50 24.45
CA ALA A 108 21.05 4.73 23.93
C ALA A 108 19.99 4.80 25.05
#